data_AF-A0A1A3U4X4-F1
#
_entry.id   AF-A0A1A3U4X4-F1
#
_cell.length_a   1.000
_cell.length_b   1.000
_cell.length_c   1.000
_cell.angle_alpha   90.00
_cell.angle_beta   90.00
_cell.angle_gamma   90.00
#
_symmetry.space_group_name_H-M   'P 1'
#
loop_
_entity.id
_entity.type
_entity.pdbx_description
1 polymer ?
#
loop_
_entity_poly.entity_id
_entity_poly.type
_entity_poly.pdbx_seq_one_letter_code
_entity_poly.pdbx_strand_id
1 'polypeptide(L)'
;MRAAAVAATAGGGLLTAAFLQAAVAAAAPGEDAFTIDGTTFDPILKAGGQGFDLVGPLNLAPPLLGLGGGTVALGSNSLDLAPQSFDLYNGTTSLGSISTNETVSTLLGLHNTAFTVMSSTVADGVDPSKLPVAGTVYDVLNLGGGFYNVYVATPGEHGTVTDTLVTPFGNTDLSALFAGMNAANPLQPGDAFAALQAGDSSIGDDAFSIGGFTFNPFSTAEDGTVTDGFTPVSSLAAIPPLLNLGGGQLVISSAFPNVQPTPFAPQDFAVYSGTGSSATEIGTAHTAVDVTNLLGMTNTQFIVQSVTAADGVEASQLPALGSVYDAFNLGGGWANIYIATPDVVAEDGTVTSGTVHDTLVTPFGNMSLDALFAGFNAANPLDPGDAFTGLQVGDSAYGEDAFSLGGYVFDPFTGTGDNMADGFRAIPALFGAAPLLSLGGATVAIGAGVNPINFAPQDFTIYGGTDDADLGTIKASVNVANLLGMANTEFTVQSITPADGVEDALLPVKGTVYDVLNFGGGWQNIYIATPGEDGTITDTLVTPFGNIDLSSLFGIFNAANPLDPGDAFTGLDDAMSTAAGSFDLFDPSSWF
;
A
#
# COMPACT_ATOMS: atom_id res chain seq x y z
N MET A 1 19.44 47.86 -58.40
CA MET A 1 20.53 48.65 -57.79
C MET A 1 19.98 49.24 -56.49
N ARG A 2 20.78 49.17 -55.42
CA ARG A 2 20.45 49.47 -54.02
C ARG A 2 19.95 50.90 -53.76
N ALA A 3 19.18 51.02 -52.67
CA ALA A 3 19.20 52.07 -51.63
C ALA A 3 18.88 53.52 -52.06
N ALA A 4 18.38 54.42 -51.21
CA ALA A 4 17.75 54.41 -49.89
C ALA A 4 17.42 55.90 -49.64
N ALA A 5 16.22 56.21 -49.14
CA ALA A 5 16.01 56.85 -47.82
C ALA A 5 16.27 58.38 -47.84
N VAL A 6 15.75 59.26 -46.98
CA VAL A 6 15.26 59.25 -45.60
C VAL A 6 14.30 60.46 -45.52
N ALA A 7 13.03 60.28 -45.13
CA ALA A 7 12.43 60.56 -43.81
C ALA A 7 12.24 62.04 -43.41
N ALA A 8 11.04 62.31 -42.87
CA ALA A 8 10.85 63.13 -41.68
C ALA A 8 9.56 62.67 -40.97
N THR A 9 9.75 62.17 -39.75
CA THR A 9 8.75 61.82 -38.75
C THR A 9 8.19 63.07 -38.09
N ALA A 10 6.87 63.13 -37.83
CA ALA A 10 6.27 63.51 -36.55
C ALA A 10 4.76 63.73 -36.67
N GLY A 11 3.98 63.07 -35.80
CA GLY A 11 2.69 63.58 -35.33
C GLY A 11 1.52 62.59 -35.37
N GLY A 12 1.06 62.19 -34.19
CA GLY A 12 -0.19 61.46 -33.96
C GLY A 12 0.09 60.11 -33.31
N GLY A 13 -0.15 59.90 -32.03
CA GLY A 13 -1.27 60.40 -31.23
C GLY A 13 -2.02 59.17 -30.75
N LEU A 14 -2.12 59.02 -29.44
CA LEU A 14 -2.87 57.99 -28.74
C LEU A 14 -4.23 57.75 -29.42
N LEU A 15 -4.56 56.49 -29.72
CA LEU A 15 -5.91 55.88 -29.72
C LEU A 15 -5.95 54.52 -30.47
N THR A 16 -4.88 53.71 -30.39
CA THR A 16 -4.92 52.29 -30.76
C THR A 16 -4.65 51.37 -29.57
N ALA A 17 -5.04 51.82 -28.37
CA ALA A 17 -5.35 50.95 -27.24
C ALA A 17 -6.84 50.54 -27.30
N ALA A 18 -7.32 50.25 -28.51
CA ALA A 18 -8.61 49.62 -28.71
C ALA A 18 -8.45 48.15 -28.35
N PHE A 19 -8.77 47.83 -27.09
CA PHE A 19 -9.40 46.59 -26.71
C PHE A 19 -8.95 45.35 -27.49
N LEU A 20 -7.69 44.96 -27.33
CA LEU A 20 -7.41 43.54 -27.13
C LEU A 20 -7.78 43.24 -25.66
N GLN A 21 -9.08 43.29 -25.37
CA GLN A 21 -9.66 42.16 -24.65
C GLN A 21 -9.49 40.99 -25.61
N ALA A 22 -8.31 40.37 -25.59
CA ALA A 22 -8.30 38.95 -25.76
C ALA A 22 -9.28 38.47 -24.68
N ALA A 23 -10.48 38.12 -25.12
CA ALA A 23 -11.24 37.12 -24.40
C ALA A 23 -10.25 35.98 -24.24
N VAL A 24 -9.60 35.92 -23.08
CA VAL A 24 -9.05 34.68 -22.56
C VAL A 24 -10.29 33.83 -22.53
N ALA A 25 -10.46 32.99 -23.55
CA ALA A 25 -11.38 31.88 -23.42
C ALA A 25 -10.89 31.20 -22.15
N ALA A 26 -11.66 31.31 -21.07
CA ALA A 26 -11.41 30.49 -19.90
C ALA A 26 -11.36 29.07 -20.46
N ALA A 27 -10.21 28.40 -20.34
CA ALA A 27 -10.12 27.01 -20.74
C ALA A 27 -11.24 26.28 -20.00
N ALA A 28 -12.14 25.65 -20.76
CA ALA A 28 -13.12 24.78 -20.13
C ALA A 28 -12.36 23.56 -19.58
N PRO A 29 -12.85 22.95 -18.49
CA PRO A 29 -12.31 21.67 -18.03
C PRO A 29 -12.23 20.65 -19.18
N GLY A 30 -11.21 19.79 -19.16
CA GLY A 30 -10.98 18.70 -20.10
C GLY A 30 -12.02 17.58 -20.04
N GLU A 31 -11.87 16.61 -20.93
CA GLU A 31 -12.74 15.42 -20.98
C GLU A 31 -12.54 14.49 -19.77
N ASP A 32 -11.34 14.47 -19.20
CA ASP A 32 -10.98 13.67 -18.02
C ASP A 32 -11.23 14.40 -16.69
N ALA A 33 -11.86 15.58 -16.74
CA ALA A 33 -12.14 16.37 -15.55
C ALA A 33 -13.30 15.78 -14.74
N PHE A 34 -13.23 15.93 -13.42
CA PHE A 34 -14.26 15.45 -12.49
C PHE A 34 -14.54 16.48 -11.40
N THR A 35 -15.71 16.43 -10.78
CA THR A 35 -16.15 17.43 -9.79
C THR A 35 -16.38 16.80 -8.41
N ILE A 36 -15.75 17.38 -7.38
CA ILE A 36 -16.01 17.06 -5.97
C ILE A 36 -16.38 18.36 -5.25
N ASP A 37 -17.50 18.35 -4.53
CA ASP A 37 -18.00 19.48 -3.75
C ASP A 37 -18.05 20.82 -4.51
N GLY A 38 -18.38 20.75 -5.81
CA GLY A 38 -18.49 21.91 -6.70
C GLY A 38 -17.15 22.49 -7.19
N THR A 39 -16.03 21.83 -6.89
CA THR A 39 -14.72 22.12 -7.46
C THR A 39 -14.41 21.06 -8.52
N THR A 40 -14.15 21.51 -9.75
CA THR A 40 -13.77 20.64 -10.86
C THR A 40 -12.25 20.55 -10.95
N PHE A 41 -11.73 19.33 -11.01
CA PHE A 41 -10.33 18.98 -11.12
C PHE A 41 -10.06 18.49 -12.55
N ASP A 42 -9.15 19.14 -13.26
CA ASP A 42 -8.75 18.78 -14.63
C ASP A 42 -7.30 18.26 -14.60
N PRO A 43 -7.07 16.95 -14.80
CA PRO A 43 -5.74 16.35 -14.69
C PRO A 43 -4.83 16.78 -15.84
N ILE A 44 -3.55 17.00 -15.52
CA ILE A 44 -2.53 17.43 -16.48
C ILE A 44 -1.40 16.41 -16.53
N LEU A 45 -1.16 15.85 -17.72
CA LEU A 45 -0.05 14.92 -17.97
C LEU A 45 1.30 15.60 -17.72
N LYS A 46 2.29 14.85 -17.21
CA LYS A 46 3.67 15.35 -17.05
C LYS A 46 4.30 15.86 -18.34
N ALA A 47 3.92 15.28 -19.48
CA ALA A 47 4.39 15.71 -20.80
C ALA A 47 3.72 17.03 -21.29
N GLY A 48 2.72 17.52 -20.54
CA GLY A 48 1.79 18.57 -20.94
C GLY A 48 0.60 18.01 -21.72
N GLY A 49 -0.57 18.61 -21.52
CA GLY A 49 -1.85 18.12 -22.06
C GLY A 49 -2.78 17.64 -20.95
N GLN A 50 -4.04 17.38 -21.30
CA GLN A 50 -5.05 16.86 -20.38
C GLN A 50 -4.91 15.34 -20.23
N GLY A 51 -5.20 14.84 -19.03
CA GLY A 51 -5.21 13.40 -18.70
C GLY A 51 -4.37 13.04 -17.48
N PHE A 52 -4.52 11.80 -17.03
CA PHE A 52 -3.83 11.23 -15.87
C PHE A 52 -2.50 10.58 -16.26
N ASP A 53 -1.47 10.78 -15.43
CA ASP A 53 -0.23 10.03 -15.54
C ASP A 53 -0.44 8.59 -15.00
N LEU A 54 -0.13 7.59 -15.82
CA LEU A 54 -0.25 6.18 -15.41
C LEU A 54 0.71 5.84 -14.26
N VAL A 55 0.22 5.03 -13.33
CA VAL A 55 0.93 4.66 -12.11
C VAL A 55 1.46 3.22 -12.22
N GLY A 56 2.75 3.05 -11.95
CA GLY A 56 3.35 1.72 -11.87
C GLY A 56 2.77 0.94 -10.68
N PRO A 57 2.35 -0.32 -10.88
CA PRO A 57 1.76 -1.08 -9.79
C PRO A 57 2.81 -1.51 -8.76
N LEU A 58 2.51 -1.24 -7.50
CA LEU A 58 2.96 -1.99 -6.32
C LEU A 58 1.95 -3.12 -6.07
N ASN A 59 1.89 -4.09 -7.00
CA ASN A 59 0.94 -5.19 -6.84
C ASN A 59 1.34 -6.07 -5.65
N LEU A 60 0.35 -6.52 -4.88
CA LEU A 60 0.57 -7.30 -3.67
C LEU A 60 -0.27 -8.59 -3.64
N ALA A 61 -1.43 -8.61 -4.32
CA ALA A 61 -2.26 -9.81 -4.52
C ALA A 61 -3.40 -9.57 -5.55
N PRO A 62 -3.14 -9.45 -6.86
CA PRO A 62 -4.22 -9.34 -7.85
C PRO A 62 -5.08 -10.63 -7.91
N PRO A 63 -6.40 -10.53 -8.12
CA PRO A 63 -7.19 -9.31 -8.32
C PRO A 63 -7.73 -8.70 -7.00
N LEU A 64 -7.32 -9.22 -5.84
CA LEU A 64 -7.82 -8.77 -4.54
C LEU A 64 -7.33 -7.37 -4.16
N LEU A 65 -6.04 -7.10 -4.35
CA LEU A 65 -5.39 -5.84 -3.99
C LEU A 65 -4.28 -5.50 -5.00
N GLY A 66 -4.56 -4.53 -5.85
CA GLY A 66 -3.56 -3.74 -6.57
C GLY A 66 -3.35 -2.41 -5.84
N LEU A 67 -2.10 -2.01 -5.63
CA LEU A 67 -1.73 -0.71 -5.06
C LEU A 67 -0.71 -0.06 -5.97
N GLY A 68 -0.60 1.27 -5.95
CA GLY A 68 0.39 2.02 -6.70
C GLY A 68 0.44 3.46 -6.21
N GLY A 69 1.58 4.12 -6.40
CA GLY A 69 1.80 5.48 -5.90
C GLY A 69 2.14 5.52 -4.41
N GLY A 70 1.67 6.54 -3.71
CA GLY A 70 1.98 6.79 -2.29
C GLY A 70 3.22 7.65 -2.06
N THR A 71 3.56 7.88 -0.80
CA THR A 71 4.71 8.70 -0.38
C THR A 71 5.62 7.91 0.55
N VAL A 72 6.93 7.93 0.30
CA VAL A 72 7.91 7.30 1.19
C VAL A 72 8.75 8.38 1.87
N ALA A 73 8.75 8.38 3.20
CA ALA A 73 9.66 9.20 3.99
C ALA A 73 11.05 8.54 4.05
N LEU A 74 12.07 9.25 3.58
CA LEU A 74 13.48 8.85 3.64
C LEU A 74 14.25 9.87 4.49
N GLY A 75 14.18 9.69 5.81
CA GLY A 75 14.69 10.66 6.77
C GLY A 75 13.89 11.97 6.70
N SER A 76 14.56 13.09 6.43
CA SER A 76 13.93 14.41 6.32
C SER A 76 13.36 14.74 4.94
N ASN A 77 13.50 13.84 3.95
CA ASN A 77 12.95 14.02 2.60
C ASN A 77 11.75 13.09 2.38
N SER A 78 10.73 13.56 1.66
CA SER A 78 9.65 12.73 1.12
C SER A 78 9.94 12.42 -0.35
N LEU A 79 9.67 11.18 -0.77
CA LEU A 79 9.66 10.76 -2.15
C LEU A 79 8.22 10.50 -2.59
N ASP A 80 7.73 11.29 -3.53
CA ASP A 80 6.43 11.13 -4.16
C ASP A 80 6.53 10.10 -5.29
N LEU A 81 5.74 9.02 -5.19
CA LEU A 81 5.81 7.90 -6.14
C LEU A 81 4.86 8.07 -7.33
N ALA A 82 3.80 8.88 -7.19
CA ALA A 82 2.84 9.18 -8.25
C ALA A 82 2.44 10.67 -8.21
N PRO A 83 3.34 11.58 -8.59
CA PRO A 83 3.01 13.00 -8.64
C PRO A 83 2.05 13.29 -9.79
N GLN A 84 0.97 14.02 -9.50
CA GLN A 84 0.00 14.48 -10.49
C GLN A 84 -0.23 15.99 -10.33
N SER A 85 -0.65 16.65 -11.40
CA SER A 85 -1.07 18.06 -11.35
C SER A 85 -2.50 18.21 -11.82
N PHE A 86 -3.24 19.13 -11.21
CA PHE A 86 -4.60 19.45 -11.61
C PHE A 86 -4.76 20.96 -11.78
N ASP A 87 -5.48 21.37 -12.83
CA ASP A 87 -6.09 22.70 -12.89
C ASP A 87 -7.46 22.64 -12.22
N LEU A 88 -7.79 23.66 -11.41
CA LEU A 88 -9.03 23.72 -10.65
C LEU A 88 -9.99 24.75 -11.25
N TYR A 89 -11.27 24.40 -11.25
CA TYR A 89 -12.34 25.26 -11.75
C TYR A 89 -13.55 25.29 -10.82
N ASN A 90 -14.28 26.40 -10.85
CA ASN A 90 -15.67 26.50 -10.38
C ASN A 90 -16.55 26.74 -11.61
N GLY A 91 -17.24 25.69 -12.06
CA GLY A 91 -17.85 25.64 -13.39
C GLY A 91 -16.76 25.83 -14.45
N THR A 92 -16.82 26.93 -15.21
CA THR A 92 -15.81 27.26 -16.23
C THR A 92 -14.80 28.33 -15.75
N THR A 93 -14.82 28.71 -14.48
CA THR A 93 -13.93 29.76 -13.94
C THR A 93 -12.71 29.11 -13.31
N SER A 94 -11.51 29.38 -13.84
CA SER A 94 -10.26 28.88 -13.28
C SER A 94 -10.02 29.45 -11.87
N LEU A 95 -9.66 28.57 -10.94
CA LEU A 95 -9.28 28.90 -9.56
C LEU A 95 -7.76 28.91 -9.36
N GLY A 96 -7.03 28.15 -10.16
CA GLY A 96 -5.59 27.93 -10.03
C GLY A 96 -5.23 26.49 -10.36
N SER A 97 -4.10 26.03 -9.84
CA SER A 97 -3.64 24.65 -9.97
C SER A 97 -3.14 24.09 -8.64
N ILE A 98 -3.09 22.77 -8.53
CA ILE A 98 -2.47 22.05 -7.42
C ILE A 98 -1.50 21.01 -7.95
N SER A 99 -0.51 20.69 -7.13
CA SER A 99 0.29 19.48 -7.28
C SER A 99 -0.11 18.52 -6.18
N THR A 100 -0.25 17.25 -6.52
CA THR A 100 -0.70 16.19 -5.64
C THR A 100 0.27 15.01 -5.70
N ASN A 101 0.12 14.09 -4.76
CA ASN A 101 0.64 12.74 -4.90
C ASN A 101 -0.51 11.74 -4.74
N GLU A 102 -0.59 10.80 -5.67
CA GLU A 102 -1.71 9.86 -5.79
C GLU A 102 -1.39 8.50 -5.19
N THR A 103 -2.43 7.82 -4.71
CA THR A 103 -2.45 6.39 -4.45
C THR A 103 -3.57 5.80 -5.31
N VAL A 104 -3.19 4.97 -6.29
CA VAL A 104 -4.15 4.28 -7.15
C VAL A 104 -4.22 2.85 -6.71
N SER A 105 -5.43 2.32 -6.59
CA SER A 105 -5.62 0.96 -6.13
C SER A 105 -6.80 0.28 -6.79
N THR A 106 -6.76 -1.05 -6.74
CA THR A 106 -7.86 -1.91 -7.13
C THR A 106 -8.15 -2.85 -5.98
N LEU A 107 -9.34 -2.73 -5.39
CA LEU A 107 -9.78 -3.58 -4.29
C LEU A 107 -10.93 -4.46 -4.80
N LEU A 108 -10.69 -5.78 -4.88
CA LEU A 108 -11.66 -6.74 -5.43
C LEU A 108 -12.15 -6.37 -6.84
N GLY A 109 -11.27 -5.83 -7.67
CA GLY A 109 -11.62 -5.32 -9.01
C GLY A 109 -12.28 -3.93 -9.04
N LEU A 110 -12.50 -3.27 -7.90
CA LEU A 110 -13.04 -1.90 -7.81
C LEU A 110 -11.91 -0.88 -7.83
N HIS A 111 -12.03 0.14 -8.67
CA HIS A 111 -11.01 1.17 -8.84
C HIS A 111 -11.12 2.26 -7.78
N ASN A 112 -9.98 2.68 -7.26
CA ASN A 112 -9.90 3.75 -6.28
C ASN A 112 -8.70 4.64 -6.55
N THR A 113 -8.92 5.95 -6.44
CA THR A 113 -7.85 6.94 -6.51
C THR A 113 -7.96 7.89 -5.32
N ALA A 114 -6.94 7.84 -4.46
CA ALA A 114 -6.70 8.84 -3.43
C ALA A 114 -5.65 9.82 -3.92
N PHE A 115 -5.76 11.11 -3.59
CA PHE A 115 -4.69 12.06 -3.81
C PHE A 115 -4.58 13.06 -2.67
N THR A 116 -3.35 13.33 -2.28
CA THR A 116 -3.03 14.32 -1.23
C THR A 116 -2.50 15.59 -1.89
N VAL A 117 -3.04 16.74 -1.51
CA VAL A 117 -2.62 18.05 -2.02
C VAL A 117 -1.26 18.43 -1.42
N MET A 118 -0.22 18.53 -2.25
CA MET A 118 1.13 18.88 -1.82
C MET A 118 1.35 20.39 -1.82
N SER A 119 0.86 21.07 -2.85
CA SER A 119 0.95 22.52 -2.98
C SER A 119 -0.11 23.08 -3.92
N SER A 120 -0.32 24.39 -3.86
CA SER A 120 -1.35 25.09 -4.63
C SER A 120 -0.81 26.40 -5.21
N THR A 121 -1.18 26.72 -6.45
CA THR A 121 -0.90 28.00 -7.12
C THR A 121 -2.21 28.67 -7.49
N VAL A 122 -2.49 29.84 -6.91
CA VAL A 122 -3.74 30.57 -7.15
C VAL A 122 -3.74 31.31 -8.49
N ALA A 123 -4.87 31.30 -9.19
CA ALA A 123 -5.06 32.11 -10.38
C ALA A 123 -5.15 33.61 -10.03
N ASP A 124 -4.77 34.47 -10.98
CA ASP A 124 -4.78 35.92 -10.80
C ASP A 124 -6.19 36.42 -10.40
N GLY A 125 -6.27 37.10 -9.25
CA GLY A 125 -7.53 37.69 -8.76
C GLY A 125 -8.46 36.72 -8.03
N VAL A 126 -8.07 35.46 -7.83
CA VAL A 126 -8.79 34.48 -7.01
C VAL A 126 -8.30 34.53 -5.56
N ASP A 127 -9.21 34.33 -4.61
CA ASP A 127 -8.88 34.23 -3.19
C ASP A 127 -8.23 32.86 -2.89
N PRO A 128 -7.01 32.80 -2.31
CA PRO A 128 -6.35 31.54 -2.00
C PRO A 128 -7.18 30.57 -1.14
N SER A 129 -8.12 31.07 -0.33
CA SER A 129 -9.04 30.24 0.46
C SER A 129 -10.03 29.42 -0.38
N LYS A 130 -10.06 29.64 -1.70
CA LYS A 130 -10.85 28.83 -2.66
C LYS A 130 -10.11 27.61 -3.17
N LEU A 131 -8.81 27.49 -2.88
CA LEU A 131 -8.05 26.30 -3.19
C LEU A 131 -7.99 25.37 -1.98
N PRO A 132 -7.86 24.06 -2.19
CA PRO A 132 -7.62 23.10 -1.13
C PRO A 132 -6.35 23.46 -0.34
N VAL A 133 -6.37 23.22 0.97
CA VAL A 133 -5.19 23.40 1.83
C VAL A 133 -4.19 22.28 1.58
N ALA A 134 -2.89 22.56 1.61
CA ALA A 134 -1.87 21.52 1.53
C ALA A 134 -2.04 20.49 2.67
N GLY A 135 -1.98 19.21 2.31
CA GLY A 135 -2.30 18.06 3.16
C GLY A 135 -3.74 17.56 3.01
N THR A 136 -4.63 18.29 2.32
CA THR A 136 -6.01 17.80 2.06
C THR A 136 -5.95 16.50 1.26
N VAL A 137 -6.71 15.50 1.68
CA VAL A 137 -6.85 14.21 1.00
C VAL A 137 -8.21 14.16 0.34
N TYR A 138 -8.24 13.80 -0.93
CA TYR A 138 -9.44 13.41 -1.66
C TYR A 138 -9.30 11.93 -2.01
N ASP A 139 -10.39 11.20 -1.93
CA ASP A 139 -10.44 9.80 -2.34
C ASP A 139 -11.78 9.50 -3.00
N VAL A 140 -11.72 8.74 -4.09
CA VAL A 140 -12.90 8.24 -4.79
C VAL A 140 -12.73 6.76 -5.03
N LEU A 141 -13.63 5.97 -4.43
CA LEU A 141 -13.81 4.56 -4.71
C LEU A 141 -15.02 4.36 -5.63
N ASN A 142 -14.76 3.83 -6.83
CA ASN A 142 -15.79 3.48 -7.80
C ASN A 142 -16.36 2.10 -7.48
N LEU A 143 -17.60 2.06 -6.98
CA LEU A 143 -18.31 0.82 -6.65
C LEU A 143 -19.03 0.21 -7.87
N GLY A 144 -18.94 0.87 -9.03
CA GLY A 144 -19.60 0.47 -10.27
C GLY A 144 -21.08 0.87 -10.33
N GLY A 145 -21.67 0.84 -11.53
CA GLY A 145 -23.10 1.07 -11.73
C GLY A 145 -23.61 2.46 -11.33
N GLY A 146 -22.72 3.46 -11.26
CA GLY A 146 -23.03 4.81 -10.81
C GLY A 146 -23.00 5.01 -9.28
N PHE A 147 -22.45 4.05 -8.54
CA PHE A 147 -22.21 4.16 -7.10
C PHE A 147 -20.74 4.52 -6.83
N TYR A 148 -20.52 5.49 -5.95
CA TYR A 148 -19.17 5.91 -5.53
C TYR A 148 -19.14 6.18 -4.04
N ASN A 149 -17.99 5.93 -3.41
CA ASN A 149 -17.69 6.53 -2.12
C ASN A 149 -16.70 7.67 -2.37
N VAL A 150 -17.03 8.87 -1.89
CA VAL A 150 -16.21 10.07 -2.04
C VAL A 150 -15.83 10.56 -0.65
N TYR A 151 -14.56 10.45 -0.32
CA TYR A 151 -14.00 10.85 0.95
C TYR A 151 -13.12 12.09 0.78
N VAL A 152 -13.29 13.07 1.68
CA VAL A 152 -12.46 14.27 1.73
C VAL A 152 -12.05 14.52 3.17
N ALA A 153 -10.76 14.73 3.40
CA ALA A 153 -10.22 15.06 4.70
C ALA A 153 -9.30 16.28 4.64
N THR A 154 -9.48 17.22 5.56
CA THR A 154 -8.58 18.37 5.71
C THR A 154 -7.65 18.18 6.90
N PRO A 155 -6.39 18.65 6.83
CA PRO A 155 -5.40 18.42 7.87
C PRO A 155 -5.60 19.35 9.07
N GLY A 156 -5.06 18.92 10.23
CA GLY A 156 -4.94 19.71 11.45
C GLY A 156 -5.87 19.26 12.60
N GLU A 157 -5.70 19.89 13.77
CA GLU A 157 -6.48 19.60 14.99
C GLU A 157 -7.99 19.84 14.80
N HIS A 158 -8.34 20.76 13.90
CA HIS A 158 -9.73 21.04 13.51
C HIS A 158 -10.01 20.63 12.06
N GLY A 159 -9.23 19.68 11.56
CA GLY A 159 -9.46 19.05 10.27
C GLY A 159 -10.87 18.44 10.22
N THR A 160 -11.48 18.52 9.06
CA THR A 160 -12.81 17.98 8.77
C THR A 160 -12.68 16.69 7.99
N VAL A 161 -13.57 15.74 8.24
CA VAL A 161 -13.73 14.53 7.44
C VAL A 161 -15.15 14.53 6.90
N THR A 162 -15.28 14.38 5.59
CA THR A 162 -16.55 14.15 4.92
C THR A 162 -16.45 12.86 4.13
N ASP A 163 -17.42 11.98 4.29
CA ASP A 163 -17.54 10.74 3.54
C ASP A 163 -18.94 10.65 2.96
N THR A 164 -19.04 10.58 1.63
CA THR A 164 -20.32 10.57 0.92
C THR A 164 -20.44 9.35 0.04
N LEU A 165 -21.46 8.52 0.31
CA LEU A 165 -21.91 7.51 -0.63
C LEU A 165 -22.78 8.18 -1.69
N VAL A 166 -22.23 8.34 -2.90
CA VAL A 166 -22.93 8.80 -4.09
C VAL A 166 -23.67 7.63 -4.71
N THR A 167 -24.96 7.82 -4.99
CA THR A 167 -25.77 6.82 -5.68
C THR A 167 -26.60 7.46 -6.78
N PRO A 168 -27.07 6.68 -7.78
CA PRO A 168 -27.99 7.18 -8.80
C PRO A 168 -29.32 7.72 -8.24
N PHE A 169 -29.61 7.44 -6.97
CA PHE A 169 -30.84 7.84 -6.29
C PHE A 169 -30.60 8.94 -5.25
N GLY A 170 -29.39 9.46 -5.07
CA GLY A 170 -29.12 10.45 -4.03
C GLY A 170 -27.89 10.11 -3.20
N ASN A 171 -27.37 11.13 -2.53
CA ASN A 171 -26.16 11.02 -1.73
C ASN A 171 -26.50 10.73 -0.27
N THR A 172 -25.71 9.87 0.38
CA THR A 172 -25.80 9.57 1.81
C THR A 172 -24.52 9.98 2.50
N ASP A 173 -24.62 10.77 3.56
CA ASP A 173 -23.50 11.15 4.42
C ASP A 173 -23.13 9.98 5.36
N LEU A 174 -21.90 9.49 5.21
CA LEU A 174 -21.27 8.44 6.00
C LEU A 174 -20.23 8.96 6.98
N SER A 175 -20.00 10.28 7.06
CA SER A 175 -18.92 10.90 7.84
C SER A 175 -18.90 10.47 9.31
N ALA A 176 -20.08 10.23 9.90
CA ALA A 176 -20.20 9.78 11.28
C ALA A 176 -19.63 8.37 11.53
N LEU A 177 -19.57 7.50 10.52
CA LEU A 177 -19.02 6.15 10.62
C LEU A 177 -17.49 6.19 10.78
N PHE A 178 -16.83 7.18 10.17
CA PHE A 178 -15.37 7.28 10.10
C PHE A 178 -14.83 8.57 10.71
N ALA A 179 -15.58 9.21 11.61
CA ALA A 179 -15.18 10.47 12.25
C ALA A 179 -13.86 10.36 13.05
N GLY A 180 -13.47 9.14 13.46
CA GLY A 180 -12.19 8.86 14.11
C GLY A 180 -11.00 8.73 13.14
N MET A 181 -11.24 8.69 11.83
CA MET A 181 -10.23 8.53 10.80
C MET A 181 -10.11 9.80 9.95
N ASN A 182 -9.02 10.54 10.14
CA ASN A 182 -8.65 11.64 9.28
C ASN A 182 -7.37 11.28 8.51
N ALA A 183 -7.50 10.88 7.25
CA ALA A 183 -6.36 10.47 6.43
C ALA A 183 -5.40 11.62 6.06
N ALA A 184 -5.82 12.88 6.25
CA ALA A 184 -4.96 14.05 6.10
C ALA A 184 -4.07 14.31 7.33
N ASN A 185 -4.33 13.62 8.45
CA ASN A 185 -3.49 13.67 9.64
C ASN A 185 -2.53 12.46 9.69
N PRO A 186 -1.34 12.61 10.28
CA PRO A 186 -0.48 11.48 10.58
C PRO A 186 -1.19 10.44 11.45
N LEU A 187 -0.91 9.17 11.21
CA LEU A 187 -1.39 8.05 12.00
C LEU A 187 -0.80 8.11 13.41
N GLN A 188 -1.60 7.75 14.41
CA GLN A 188 -1.23 7.80 15.83
C GLN A 188 -1.07 6.37 16.37
N PRO A 189 0.16 5.86 16.52
CA PRO A 189 0.37 4.48 16.97
C PRO A 189 -0.20 4.21 18.37
N GLY A 190 -0.21 5.22 19.25
CA GLY A 190 -0.73 5.10 20.61
C GLY A 190 -2.20 4.71 20.69
N ASP A 191 -3.01 5.06 19.68
CA ASP A 191 -4.45 4.77 19.67
C ASP A 191 -4.76 3.28 19.72
N ALA A 192 -3.86 2.44 19.18
CA ALA A 192 -4.00 0.98 19.22
C ALA A 192 -3.88 0.41 20.65
N PHE A 193 -3.07 1.05 21.50
CA PHE A 193 -2.73 0.54 22.84
C PHE A 193 -3.62 1.09 23.94
N ALA A 194 -4.63 1.92 23.64
CA ALA A 194 -5.49 2.55 24.64
C ALA A 194 -6.14 1.55 25.63
N ALA A 195 -6.45 0.33 25.17
CA ALA A 195 -7.00 -0.73 26.03
C ALA A 195 -5.96 -1.35 26.99
N LEU A 196 -4.66 -1.17 26.74
CA LEU A 196 -3.53 -1.78 27.46
C LEU A 196 -2.79 -0.82 28.40
N GLN A 197 -3.09 0.48 28.38
CA GLN A 197 -2.45 1.49 29.25
C GLN A 197 -2.90 1.41 30.72
N ALA A 198 -3.89 0.56 31.03
CA ALA A 198 -4.50 0.50 32.36
C ALA A 198 -3.53 -0.04 33.44
N GLY A 199 -2.97 0.88 34.23
CA GLY A 199 -2.13 0.57 35.39
C GLY A 199 -0.67 1.00 35.27
N ASP A 200 -0.24 1.43 34.08
CA ASP A 200 1.16 1.78 33.78
C ASP A 200 1.42 3.28 33.76
N SER A 201 0.40 4.11 34.02
CA SER A 201 0.49 5.59 34.03
C SER A 201 1.50 6.16 35.04
N SER A 202 2.03 5.34 35.96
CA SER A 202 3.13 5.75 36.86
C SER A 202 4.52 5.67 36.20
N ILE A 203 4.63 4.99 35.06
CA ILE A 203 5.85 4.84 34.26
C ILE A 203 5.92 5.95 33.21
N GLY A 204 4.84 6.12 32.45
CA GLY A 204 4.66 7.17 31.45
C GLY A 204 3.19 7.24 31.03
N ASP A 205 2.76 8.36 30.43
CA ASP A 205 1.35 8.56 30.04
C ASP A 205 0.95 7.59 28.90
N ASP A 206 1.90 7.25 28.03
CA ASP A 206 1.72 6.32 26.91
C ASP A 206 2.25 4.91 27.17
N ALA A 207 2.65 4.59 28.41
CA ALA A 207 3.17 3.27 28.76
C ALA A 207 2.08 2.18 28.71
N PHE A 208 2.43 1.01 28.18
CA PHE A 208 1.49 -0.12 28.05
C PHE A 208 2.18 -1.47 28.27
N SER A 209 1.41 -2.46 28.74
CA SER A 209 1.89 -3.80 29.03
C SER A 209 1.45 -4.84 27.99
N ILE A 210 2.40 -5.60 27.44
CA ILE A 210 2.18 -6.69 26.49
C ILE A 210 3.28 -7.76 26.63
N GLY A 211 2.91 -9.05 26.57
CA GLY A 211 3.89 -10.16 26.58
C GLY A 211 4.74 -10.29 27.85
N GLY A 212 4.29 -9.73 28.99
CA GLY A 212 5.04 -9.72 30.24
C GLY A 212 6.06 -8.57 30.37
N PHE A 213 6.13 -7.69 29.36
CA PHE A 213 6.88 -6.45 29.38
C PHE A 213 5.94 -5.25 29.50
N THR A 214 6.44 -4.16 30.07
CA THR A 214 5.87 -2.82 29.87
C THR A 214 6.78 -2.05 28.93
N PHE A 215 6.21 -1.40 27.92
CA PHE A 215 6.89 -0.53 26.99
C PHE A 215 6.47 0.91 27.25
N ASN A 216 7.44 1.81 27.37
CA ASN A 216 7.19 3.25 27.40
C ASN A 216 7.83 3.91 26.17
N PRO A 217 7.04 4.41 25.21
CA PRO A 217 7.56 4.98 23.97
C PRO A 217 8.28 6.30 24.22
N PHE A 218 9.39 6.52 23.52
CA PHE A 218 10.04 7.82 23.45
C PHE A 218 10.76 8.01 22.11
N SER A 219 11.07 9.24 21.75
CA SER A 219 11.89 9.58 20.59
C SER A 219 13.10 10.41 21.00
N THR A 220 14.21 10.25 20.28
CA THR A 220 15.41 11.07 20.48
C THR A 220 15.68 11.90 19.22
N ALA A 221 15.58 13.23 19.33
CA ALA A 221 15.90 14.13 18.24
C ALA A 221 17.41 14.13 17.90
N GLU A 222 17.79 14.66 16.73
CA GLU A 222 19.21 14.74 16.31
C GLU A 222 20.10 15.51 17.31
N ASP A 223 19.52 16.45 18.06
CA ASP A 223 20.22 17.22 19.10
C ASP A 223 20.33 16.48 20.44
N GLY A 224 19.82 15.25 20.53
CA GLY A 224 19.80 14.41 21.72
C GLY A 224 18.62 14.67 22.65
N THR A 225 17.67 15.52 22.29
CA THR A 225 16.47 15.77 23.10
C THR A 225 15.57 14.55 23.08
N VAL A 226 15.25 14.02 24.27
CA VAL A 226 14.30 12.91 24.44
C VAL A 226 12.90 13.46 24.67
N THR A 227 11.95 13.02 23.86
CA THR A 227 10.52 13.33 24.00
C THR A 227 9.77 12.05 24.33
N ASP A 228 9.04 12.06 25.44
CA ASP A 228 8.17 10.96 25.86
C ASP A 228 6.95 10.86 24.94
N GLY A 229 6.49 9.63 24.69
CA GLY A 229 5.34 9.34 23.85
C GLY A 229 5.67 8.80 22.46
N PHE A 230 4.61 8.43 21.73
CA PHE A 230 4.73 7.93 20.37
C PHE A 230 5.07 9.02 19.36
N THR A 231 5.90 8.67 18.38
CA THR A 231 6.11 9.51 17.19
C THR A 231 4.97 9.24 16.20
N PRO A 232 4.24 10.28 15.73
CA PRO A 232 3.24 10.10 14.68
C PRO A 232 3.84 9.56 13.38
N VAL A 233 3.07 8.73 12.68
CA VAL A 233 3.53 8.01 11.49
C VAL A 233 2.87 8.58 10.24
N SER A 234 3.68 8.95 9.26
CA SER A 234 3.18 9.39 7.95
C SER A 234 2.51 8.24 7.19
N SER A 235 1.42 8.53 6.50
CA SER A 235 0.79 7.60 5.57
C SER A 235 1.74 7.27 4.42
N LEU A 236 1.93 5.98 4.15
CA LEU A 236 2.61 5.43 2.98
C LEU A 236 1.64 5.33 1.80
N ALA A 237 0.47 4.73 2.03
CA ALA A 237 -0.58 4.53 1.03
C ALA A 237 -1.94 4.49 1.72
N ALA A 238 -2.97 5.06 1.08
CA ALA A 238 -4.31 5.12 1.66
C ALA A 238 -5.40 4.89 0.60
N ILE A 239 -6.47 4.23 1.05
CA ILE A 239 -7.77 4.03 0.41
C ILE A 239 -8.83 4.44 1.46
N PRO A 240 -8.86 5.70 1.91
CA PRO A 240 -9.74 6.09 2.99
C PRO A 240 -11.22 6.03 2.56
N PRO A 241 -12.15 5.69 3.46
CA PRO A 241 -11.93 5.36 4.87
C PRO A 241 -11.65 3.87 5.13
N LEU A 242 -11.40 3.07 4.08
CA LEU A 242 -11.25 1.62 4.19
C LEU A 242 -9.89 1.22 4.75
N LEU A 243 -8.82 1.82 4.23
CA LEU A 243 -7.45 1.44 4.56
C LEU A 243 -6.53 2.67 4.59
N ASN A 244 -5.67 2.77 5.59
CA ASN A 244 -4.54 3.69 5.59
C ASN A 244 -3.34 2.98 6.22
N LEU A 245 -2.24 2.92 5.47
CA LEU A 245 -1.00 2.23 5.85
C LEU A 245 0.07 3.27 6.13
N GLY A 246 0.79 3.14 7.23
CA GLY A 246 1.98 3.96 7.50
C GLY A 246 3.05 3.18 8.24
N GLY A 247 4.30 3.59 8.09
CA GLY A 247 5.45 2.83 8.56
C GLY A 247 5.99 1.92 7.48
N GLY A 248 6.38 0.70 7.84
CA GLY A 248 7.05 -0.26 6.99
C GLY A 248 8.57 -0.27 7.17
N GLN A 249 9.23 -1.21 6.51
CA GLN A 249 10.67 -1.37 6.51
C GLN A 249 11.18 -1.92 5.18
N LEU A 250 12.41 -1.57 4.79
CA LEU A 250 12.92 -1.92 3.47
C LEU A 250 14.32 -2.54 3.51
N VAL A 251 14.48 -3.63 2.76
CA VAL A 251 15.77 -4.20 2.36
C VAL A 251 15.59 -4.95 1.06
N ILE A 252 16.64 -5.04 0.26
CA ILE A 252 16.65 -5.94 -0.91
C ILE A 252 16.81 -7.37 -0.38
N SER A 253 15.88 -8.27 -0.69
CA SER A 253 15.82 -9.62 -0.13
C SER A 253 17.12 -10.42 -0.35
N SER A 254 17.88 -10.14 -1.42
CA SER A 254 19.18 -10.78 -1.66
C SER A 254 20.27 -10.43 -0.62
N ALA A 255 20.08 -9.37 0.16
CA ALA A 255 20.95 -8.98 1.26
C ALA A 255 20.47 -9.51 2.62
N PHE A 256 19.21 -9.94 2.72
CA PHE A 256 18.63 -10.54 3.91
C PHE A 256 19.09 -12.02 4.04
N PRO A 257 19.34 -12.55 5.25
CA PRO A 257 19.24 -11.92 6.57
C PRO A 257 20.50 -11.15 7.02
N ASN A 258 21.55 -11.11 6.19
CA ASN A 258 22.83 -10.50 6.55
C ASN A 258 22.74 -8.98 6.79
N VAL A 259 21.77 -8.32 6.14
CA VAL A 259 21.43 -6.91 6.34
C VAL A 259 19.99 -6.85 6.86
N GLN A 260 19.80 -6.17 7.99
CA GLN A 260 18.47 -5.96 8.58
C GLN A 260 17.68 -4.89 7.80
N PRO A 261 16.35 -5.01 7.71
CA PRO A 261 15.50 -3.98 7.13
C PRO A 261 15.69 -2.61 7.80
N THR A 262 15.63 -1.55 7.00
CA THR A 262 15.63 -0.18 7.53
C THR A 262 14.19 0.28 7.72
N PRO A 263 13.77 0.66 8.95
CA PRO A 263 12.41 1.13 9.20
C PRO A 263 12.16 2.52 8.61
N PHE A 264 10.95 2.74 8.11
CA PHE A 264 10.46 4.07 7.72
C PHE A 264 9.92 4.86 8.91
N ALA A 265 9.39 4.17 9.93
CA ALA A 265 8.93 4.76 11.19
C ALA A 265 9.61 4.06 12.38
N PRO A 266 10.86 4.45 12.73
CA PRO A 266 11.51 3.93 13.92
C PRO A 266 10.87 4.49 15.20
N GLN A 267 10.78 3.66 16.23
CA GLN A 267 10.33 4.05 17.56
C GLN A 267 11.22 3.38 18.62
N ASP A 268 11.65 4.16 19.60
CA ASP A 268 12.34 3.65 20.78
C ASP A 268 11.35 3.42 21.92
N PHE A 269 11.62 2.40 22.72
CA PHE A 269 10.88 2.09 23.94
C PHE A 269 11.83 1.86 25.11
N ALA A 270 11.51 2.42 26.26
CA ALA A 270 12.05 1.94 27.53
C ALA A 270 11.28 0.67 27.90
N VAL A 271 12.01 -0.39 28.24
CA VAL A 271 11.45 -1.71 28.49
C VAL A 271 11.56 -2.02 29.97
N TYR A 272 10.44 -2.41 30.56
CA TYR A 272 10.34 -2.82 31.95
C TYR A 272 9.90 -4.29 32.04
N SER A 273 10.41 -4.98 33.03
CA SER A 273 9.91 -6.30 33.43
C SER A 273 8.72 -6.16 34.39
N GLY A 274 7.62 -6.86 34.08
CA GLY A 274 6.38 -6.78 34.86
C GLY A 274 5.46 -5.65 34.41
N THR A 275 4.44 -5.35 35.24
CA THR A 275 3.40 -4.34 34.97
C THR A 275 3.22 -3.39 36.17
N GLY A 276 2.70 -2.21 35.90
CA GLY A 276 2.33 -1.17 36.85
C GLY A 276 3.50 -0.57 37.63
N SER A 277 3.20 0.10 38.75
CA SER A 277 4.19 0.83 39.57
C SER A 277 5.31 -0.04 40.16
N SER A 278 5.24 -1.36 40.02
CA SER A 278 6.27 -2.32 40.44
C SER A 278 7.18 -2.78 39.31
N ALA A 279 6.94 -2.35 38.07
CA ALA A 279 7.76 -2.72 36.94
C ALA A 279 9.19 -2.18 37.11
N THR A 280 10.18 -2.98 36.72
CA THR A 280 11.60 -2.62 36.82
C THR A 280 12.17 -2.42 35.43
N GLU A 281 12.79 -1.27 35.17
CA GLU A 281 13.44 -1.00 33.89
C GLU A 281 14.58 -1.99 33.66
N ILE A 282 14.58 -2.63 32.50
CA ILE A 282 15.56 -3.65 32.10
C ILE A 282 16.38 -3.23 30.88
N GLY A 283 16.01 -2.14 30.21
CA GLY A 283 16.77 -1.60 29.08
C GLY A 283 15.89 -0.84 28.10
N THR A 284 16.35 -0.73 26.86
CA THR A 284 15.62 -0.11 25.75
C THR A 284 15.51 -1.05 24.56
N ALA A 285 14.49 -0.85 23.74
CA ALA A 285 14.30 -1.52 22.46
C ALA A 285 14.12 -0.48 21.35
N HIS A 286 14.84 -0.69 20.24
CA HIS A 286 14.64 0.05 18.99
C HIS A 286 13.79 -0.79 18.06
N THR A 287 12.75 -0.20 17.47
CA THR A 287 11.73 -0.96 16.73
C THR A 287 11.39 -0.31 15.39
N ALA A 288 10.88 -1.13 14.46
CA ALA A 288 10.13 -0.68 13.29
C ALA A 288 8.65 -0.66 13.64
N VAL A 289 7.93 0.43 13.39
CA VAL A 289 6.50 0.55 13.67
C VAL A 289 5.70 0.60 12.38
N ASP A 290 4.67 -0.24 12.30
CA ASP A 290 3.66 -0.22 11.25
C ASP A 290 2.32 0.18 11.89
N VAL A 291 1.66 1.17 11.31
CA VAL A 291 0.32 1.61 11.75
C VAL A 291 -0.64 1.40 10.60
N THR A 292 -1.74 0.72 10.88
CA THR A 292 -2.84 0.55 9.93
C THR A 292 -4.09 1.20 10.50
N ASN A 293 -4.84 1.93 9.69
CA ASN A 293 -6.24 2.17 9.97
C ASN A 293 -7.07 1.31 9.01
N LEU A 294 -7.85 0.38 9.56
CA LEU A 294 -8.73 -0.50 8.81
C LEU A 294 -10.18 -0.23 9.24
N LEU A 295 -11.00 0.28 8.31
CA LEU A 295 -12.40 0.61 8.57
C LEU A 295 -12.60 1.54 9.79
N GLY A 296 -11.69 2.50 9.99
CA GLY A 296 -11.72 3.41 11.14
C GLY A 296 -11.09 2.87 12.44
N MET A 297 -10.62 1.61 12.46
CA MET A 297 -9.98 0.98 13.61
C MET A 297 -8.46 1.02 13.46
N THR A 298 -7.75 1.42 14.52
CA THR A 298 -6.29 1.53 14.52
C THR A 298 -5.61 0.22 14.93
N ASN A 299 -4.67 -0.22 14.10
CA ASN A 299 -3.68 -1.25 14.37
C ASN A 299 -2.31 -0.61 14.60
N THR A 300 -1.53 -1.16 15.53
CA THR A 300 -0.10 -0.86 15.59
C THR A 300 0.69 -2.13 15.83
N GLN A 301 1.57 -2.42 14.89
CA GLN A 301 2.56 -3.47 14.97
C GLN A 301 3.92 -2.82 15.24
N PHE A 302 4.74 -3.43 16.08
CA PHE A 302 6.16 -3.11 16.14
C PHE A 302 7.04 -4.35 16.14
N ILE A 303 8.17 -4.23 15.44
CA ILE A 303 9.16 -5.29 15.24
C ILE A 303 10.45 -4.87 15.94
N VAL A 304 10.96 -5.72 16.82
CA VAL A 304 12.20 -5.44 17.57
C VAL A 304 13.41 -5.52 16.64
N GLN A 305 14.08 -4.39 16.40
CA GLN A 305 15.25 -4.26 15.52
C GLN A 305 16.57 -4.32 16.27
N SER A 306 16.60 -3.85 17.52
CA SER A 306 17.73 -4.05 18.43
C SER A 306 17.31 -3.77 19.87
N VAL A 307 18.12 -4.21 20.83
CA VAL A 307 17.91 -3.97 22.25
C VAL A 307 19.21 -3.54 22.93
N THR A 308 19.10 -2.69 23.95
CA THR A 308 20.21 -2.27 24.81
C THR A 308 19.85 -2.57 26.25
N ALA A 309 20.58 -3.47 26.90
CA ALA A 309 20.34 -3.81 28.30
C ALA A 309 20.78 -2.71 29.25
N ALA A 310 20.01 -2.52 30.32
CA ALA A 310 20.41 -1.68 31.43
C ALA A 310 21.62 -2.28 32.18
N ASP A 311 22.32 -1.44 32.95
CA ASP A 311 23.48 -1.88 33.73
C ASP A 311 23.12 -3.03 34.68
N GLY A 312 23.81 -4.17 34.51
CA GLY A 312 23.60 -5.36 35.34
C GLY A 312 22.44 -6.26 34.91
N VAL A 313 21.84 -6.00 33.75
CA VAL A 313 20.80 -6.82 33.11
C VAL A 313 21.39 -7.55 31.90
N GLU A 314 21.00 -8.80 31.70
CA GLU A 314 21.42 -9.57 30.51
C GLU A 314 20.50 -9.26 29.33
N ALA A 315 21.04 -9.15 28.12
CA ALA A 315 20.25 -8.86 26.91
C ALA A 315 19.15 -9.90 26.63
N SER A 316 19.31 -11.15 27.09
CA SER A 316 18.30 -12.20 26.98
C SER A 316 17.06 -11.98 27.85
N GLN A 317 17.08 -10.98 28.74
CA GLN A 317 15.92 -10.57 29.53
C GLN A 317 15.03 -9.56 28.79
N LEU A 318 15.52 -8.98 27.69
CA LEU A 318 14.76 -8.10 26.81
C LEU A 318 14.01 -8.93 25.75
N PRO A 319 13.03 -8.33 25.05
CA PRO A 319 12.43 -8.93 23.87
C PRO A 319 13.48 -9.44 22.88
N ALA A 320 13.26 -10.62 22.31
CA ALA A 320 14.17 -11.18 21.32
C ALA A 320 14.17 -10.34 20.03
N LEU A 321 15.33 -10.23 19.37
CA LEU A 321 15.45 -9.60 18.06
C LEU A 321 14.48 -10.24 17.08
N GLY A 322 13.78 -9.42 16.28
CA GLY A 322 12.77 -9.86 15.31
C GLY A 322 11.39 -10.17 15.92
N SER A 323 11.23 -10.10 17.25
CA SER A 323 9.90 -10.31 17.87
C SER A 323 8.92 -9.25 17.39
N VAL A 324 7.68 -9.68 17.16
CA VAL A 324 6.56 -8.86 16.74
C VAL A 324 5.57 -8.72 17.87
N TYR A 325 5.14 -7.50 18.11
CA TYR A 325 4.08 -7.15 19.04
C TYR A 325 3.07 -6.31 18.27
N ASP A 326 1.80 -6.69 18.35
CA ASP A 326 0.73 -6.04 17.62
C ASP A 326 -0.48 -5.84 18.54
N ALA A 327 -1.12 -4.68 18.41
CA ALA A 327 -2.41 -4.40 18.99
C ALA A 327 -3.36 -3.83 17.92
N PHE A 328 -4.51 -4.47 17.76
CA PHE A 328 -5.62 -3.99 16.96
C PHE A 328 -6.76 -3.51 17.84
N ASN A 329 -7.01 -2.20 17.87
CA ASN A 329 -8.06 -1.61 18.69
C ASN A 329 -9.42 -1.68 17.98
N LEU A 330 -10.29 -2.54 18.48
CA LEU A 330 -11.66 -2.75 17.97
C LEU A 330 -12.68 -1.79 18.59
N GLY A 331 -12.25 -0.91 19.51
CA GLY A 331 -13.09 0.05 20.22
C GLY A 331 -13.85 -0.54 21.41
N GLY A 332 -14.40 0.33 22.26
CA GLY A 332 -15.26 -0.09 23.38
C GLY A 332 -14.58 -1.00 24.42
N GLY A 333 -13.25 -0.96 24.53
CA GLY A 333 -12.46 -1.84 25.39
C GLY A 333 -12.17 -3.23 24.80
N TRP A 334 -12.40 -3.42 23.50
CA TRP A 334 -11.99 -4.60 22.76
C TRP A 334 -10.68 -4.33 22.03
N ALA A 335 -9.74 -5.26 22.12
CA ALA A 335 -8.50 -5.23 21.35
C ALA A 335 -8.06 -6.65 21.02
N ASN A 336 -7.47 -6.85 19.84
CA ASN A 336 -6.76 -8.08 19.51
C ASN A 336 -5.27 -7.85 19.71
N ILE A 337 -4.61 -8.72 20.47
CA ILE A 337 -3.22 -8.59 20.87
C ILE A 337 -2.45 -9.80 20.34
N TYR A 338 -1.55 -9.55 19.40
CA TYR A 338 -0.74 -10.59 18.79
C TYR A 338 0.73 -10.41 19.18
N ILE A 339 1.37 -11.52 19.55
CA ILE A 339 2.77 -11.56 19.96
C ILE A 339 3.43 -12.75 19.28
N ALA A 340 4.54 -12.51 18.59
CA ALA A 340 5.31 -13.57 17.98
C ALA A 340 6.81 -13.41 18.19
N THR A 341 7.51 -14.53 18.36
CA THR A 341 8.98 -14.58 18.35
C THR A 341 9.45 -15.32 17.11
N PRO A 342 10.59 -14.95 16.52
CA PRO A 342 11.09 -15.62 15.32
C PRO A 342 11.59 -17.03 15.62
N ASP A 343 11.61 -17.86 14.59
CA ASP A 343 12.31 -19.14 14.60
C ASP A 343 13.82 -18.91 14.66
N VAL A 344 14.52 -19.76 15.41
CA VAL A 344 15.97 -19.70 15.56
C VAL A 344 16.59 -20.90 14.86
N VAL A 345 17.36 -20.63 13.82
CA VAL A 345 18.16 -21.65 13.11
C VAL A 345 19.55 -21.71 13.75
N ALA A 346 19.90 -22.87 14.31
CA ALA A 346 21.24 -23.13 14.84
C ALA A 346 22.27 -23.29 13.71
N GLU A 347 23.57 -23.18 14.03
CA GLU A 347 24.66 -23.35 13.04
C GLU A 347 24.64 -24.71 12.33
N ASP A 348 24.03 -25.73 12.95
CA ASP A 348 23.88 -27.07 12.39
C ASP A 348 22.61 -27.26 11.53
N GLY A 349 21.83 -26.19 11.33
CA GLY A 349 20.58 -26.19 10.57
C GLY A 349 19.34 -26.60 11.38
N THR A 350 19.47 -26.91 12.67
CA THR A 350 18.31 -27.22 13.52
C THR A 350 17.46 -25.97 13.74
N VAL A 351 16.17 -26.04 13.41
CA VAL A 351 15.22 -24.96 13.63
C VAL A 351 14.52 -25.14 14.98
N THR A 352 14.63 -24.15 15.85
CA THR A 352 13.79 -24.02 17.05
C THR A 352 12.65 -23.07 16.72
N SER A 353 11.43 -23.60 16.63
CA SER A 353 10.26 -22.77 16.35
C SER A 353 10.03 -21.73 17.44
N GLY A 354 9.69 -20.52 17.03
CA GLY A 354 9.24 -19.45 17.88
C GLY A 354 7.86 -19.71 18.48
N THR A 355 7.39 -18.76 19.27
CA THR A 355 6.05 -18.77 19.88
C THR A 355 5.16 -17.76 19.20
N VAL A 356 3.89 -18.11 19.04
CA VAL A 356 2.82 -17.20 18.60
C VAL A 356 1.74 -17.24 19.66
N HIS A 357 1.31 -16.06 20.11
CA HIS A 357 0.20 -15.88 21.01
C HIS A 357 -0.73 -14.82 20.45
N ASP A 358 -2.01 -15.15 20.37
CA ASP A 358 -3.04 -14.23 19.94
C ASP A 358 -4.15 -14.18 21.00
N THR A 359 -4.43 -12.99 21.51
CA THR A 359 -5.39 -12.78 22.59
C THR A 359 -6.40 -11.71 22.20
N LEU A 360 -7.67 -12.08 22.16
CA LEU A 360 -8.78 -11.13 22.15
C LEU A 360 -9.05 -10.64 23.57
N VAL A 361 -8.68 -9.38 23.82
CA VAL A 361 -9.00 -8.63 25.03
C VAL A 361 -10.42 -8.11 24.93
N THR A 362 -11.20 -8.33 25.99
CA THR A 362 -12.58 -7.83 26.08
C THR A 362 -12.85 -7.22 27.45
N PRO A 363 -13.88 -6.38 27.59
CA PRO A 363 -14.30 -5.86 28.90
C PRO A 363 -14.70 -6.93 29.92
N PHE A 364 -14.95 -8.17 29.47
CA PHE A 364 -15.41 -9.28 30.30
C PHE A 364 -14.33 -10.33 30.59
N GLY A 365 -13.11 -10.13 30.07
CA GLY A 365 -11.99 -11.05 30.18
C GLY A 365 -11.37 -11.40 28.82
N ASN A 366 -10.19 -12.02 28.87
CA ASN A 366 -9.40 -12.31 27.69
C ASN A 366 -9.70 -13.72 27.16
N MET A 367 -9.64 -13.87 25.83
CA MET A 367 -9.79 -15.16 25.14
C MET A 367 -8.56 -15.40 24.26
N SER A 368 -7.98 -16.59 24.30
CA SER A 368 -6.90 -16.97 23.38
C SER A 368 -7.49 -17.37 22.03
N LEU A 369 -6.86 -16.85 20.98
CA LEU A 369 -7.10 -17.14 19.57
C LEU A 369 -5.93 -17.90 18.93
N ASP A 370 -4.93 -18.34 19.71
CA ASP A 370 -3.70 -19.02 19.22
C ASP A 370 -4.00 -20.13 18.21
N ALA A 371 -5.07 -20.90 18.41
CA ALA A 371 -5.45 -22.00 17.52
C ALA A 371 -5.92 -21.53 16.13
N LEU A 372 -6.43 -20.31 16.00
CA LEU A 372 -6.88 -19.73 14.73
C LEU A 372 -5.70 -19.34 13.84
N PHE A 373 -4.59 -18.92 14.44
CA PHE A 373 -3.41 -18.39 13.73
C PHE A 373 -2.14 -19.18 13.98
N ALA A 374 -2.25 -20.45 14.40
CA ALA A 374 -1.10 -21.30 14.71
C ALA A 374 -0.15 -21.54 13.51
N GLY A 375 -0.63 -21.34 12.28
CA GLY A 375 0.17 -21.41 11.05
C GLY A 375 0.81 -20.08 10.63
N PHE A 376 0.59 -19.00 11.37
CA PHE A 376 1.06 -17.66 11.02
C PHE A 376 2.00 -17.11 12.09
N ASN A 377 3.27 -16.94 11.73
CA ASN A 377 4.28 -16.29 12.56
C ASN A 377 4.81 -15.02 11.87
N ALA A 378 4.29 -13.85 12.26
CA ALA A 378 4.70 -12.56 11.68
C ALA A 378 6.17 -12.20 11.94
N ALA A 379 6.82 -12.85 12.91
CA ALA A 379 8.23 -12.63 13.21
C ALA A 379 9.17 -13.38 12.24
N ASN A 380 8.63 -14.36 11.50
CA ASN A 380 9.38 -15.05 10.46
C ASN A 380 9.31 -14.27 9.13
N PRO A 381 10.36 -14.34 8.30
CA PRO A 381 10.25 -13.85 6.92
C PRO A 381 9.19 -14.64 6.15
N LEU A 382 8.59 -14.00 5.15
CA LEU A 382 7.62 -14.61 4.25
C LEU A 382 8.33 -15.55 3.28
N ASP A 383 7.74 -16.72 3.03
CA ASP A 383 8.19 -17.69 2.05
C ASP A 383 7.28 -17.66 0.81
N PRO A 384 7.81 -17.28 -0.37
CA PRO A 384 7.04 -17.36 -1.61
C PRO A 384 6.56 -18.78 -1.96
N GLY A 385 7.23 -19.83 -1.46
CA GLY A 385 6.88 -21.22 -1.73
C GLY A 385 5.53 -21.63 -1.15
N ASP A 386 5.09 -20.99 -0.06
CA ASP A 386 3.88 -21.38 0.68
C ASP A 386 2.61 -21.35 -0.19
N ALA A 387 2.52 -20.36 -1.09
CA ALA A 387 1.39 -20.20 -2.01
C ALA A 387 1.27 -21.35 -3.03
N PHE A 388 2.39 -21.96 -3.40
CA PHE A 388 2.43 -23.01 -4.42
C PHE A 388 2.23 -24.42 -3.84
N THR A 389 1.97 -24.54 -2.53
CA THR A 389 1.61 -25.81 -1.90
C THR A 389 0.36 -26.40 -2.57
N GLY A 390 0.54 -27.48 -3.35
CA GLY A 390 -0.51 -28.11 -4.17
C GLY A 390 -0.27 -28.03 -5.69
N LEU A 391 0.66 -27.18 -6.14
CA LEU A 391 1.11 -27.07 -7.54
C LEU A 391 2.50 -27.66 -7.78
N GLN A 392 3.16 -28.13 -6.72
CA GLN A 392 4.47 -28.78 -6.79
C GLN A 392 4.43 -30.01 -7.69
N VAL A 393 5.46 -30.16 -8.54
CA VAL A 393 5.54 -31.25 -9.52
C VAL A 393 5.91 -32.58 -8.84
N GLY A 394 6.74 -32.52 -7.79
CA GLY A 394 7.16 -33.70 -7.02
C GLY A 394 8.01 -34.71 -7.80
N ASP A 395 8.55 -34.32 -8.96
CA ASP A 395 9.49 -35.11 -9.75
C ASP A 395 10.93 -34.76 -9.36
N SER A 396 11.73 -35.78 -9.05
CA SER A 396 13.16 -35.67 -8.75
C SER A 396 14.03 -35.11 -9.89
N ALA A 397 13.48 -34.95 -11.10
CA ALA A 397 14.15 -34.28 -12.21
C ALA A 397 14.26 -32.76 -12.03
N TYR A 398 13.47 -32.17 -11.13
CA TYR A 398 13.45 -30.75 -10.80
C TYR A 398 13.86 -30.53 -9.34
N GLY A 399 14.07 -29.26 -8.97
CA GLY A 399 14.19 -28.85 -7.58
C GLY A 399 12.96 -29.22 -6.75
N GLU A 400 13.13 -29.37 -5.43
CA GLU A 400 12.05 -29.78 -4.52
C GLU A 400 10.88 -28.78 -4.51
N ASP A 401 11.17 -27.51 -4.79
CA ASP A 401 10.20 -26.41 -4.81
C ASP A 401 9.62 -26.13 -6.22
N ALA A 402 9.92 -26.96 -7.22
CA ALA A 402 9.43 -26.75 -8.57
C ALA A 402 7.91 -26.94 -8.68
N PHE A 403 7.22 -26.03 -9.37
CA PHE A 403 5.76 -26.01 -9.49
C PHE A 403 5.28 -25.76 -10.92
N SER A 404 4.08 -26.27 -11.24
CA SER A 404 3.46 -26.09 -12.55
C SER A 404 2.47 -24.92 -12.54
N LEU A 405 2.62 -23.98 -13.48
CA LEU A 405 1.75 -22.81 -13.61
C LEU A 405 1.69 -22.31 -15.06
N GLY A 406 0.51 -21.96 -15.56
CA GLY A 406 0.35 -21.35 -16.89
C GLY A 406 0.89 -22.16 -18.07
N GLY A 407 1.03 -23.48 -17.93
CA GLY A 407 1.62 -24.36 -18.96
C GLY A 407 3.14 -24.48 -18.91
N TYR A 408 3.79 -23.94 -17.87
CA TYR A 408 5.21 -24.04 -17.60
C TYR A 408 5.47 -24.75 -16.26
N VAL A 409 6.67 -25.27 -16.09
CA VAL A 409 7.23 -25.60 -14.78
C VAL A 409 8.25 -24.53 -14.40
N PHE A 410 8.07 -23.94 -13.23
CA PHE A 410 8.97 -22.96 -12.63
C PHE A 410 9.78 -23.66 -11.54
N ASP A 411 11.10 -23.65 -11.68
CA ASP A 411 12.02 -24.21 -10.69
C ASP A 411 12.84 -23.07 -10.05
N PRO A 412 12.50 -22.64 -8.82
CA PRO A 412 13.13 -21.49 -8.18
C PRO A 412 14.56 -21.81 -7.74
N PHE A 413 15.46 -20.84 -7.89
CA PHE A 413 16.81 -20.95 -7.35
C PHE A 413 17.36 -19.60 -6.90
N THR A 414 18.40 -19.65 -6.09
CA THR A 414 19.14 -18.48 -5.62
C THR A 414 20.62 -18.58 -5.99
N GLY A 415 21.28 -17.42 -6.11
CA GLY A 415 22.72 -17.37 -6.39
C GLY A 415 23.03 -17.44 -7.88
N THR A 416 24.31 -17.66 -8.21
CA THR A 416 24.79 -17.71 -9.60
C THR A 416 25.99 -18.64 -9.72
N GLY A 417 26.11 -19.36 -10.83
CA GLY A 417 27.25 -20.24 -11.11
C GLY A 417 27.39 -21.34 -10.06
N ASP A 418 28.61 -21.53 -9.54
CA ASP A 418 28.89 -22.59 -8.55
C ASP A 418 28.22 -22.38 -7.19
N ASN A 419 27.61 -21.21 -6.93
CA ASN A 419 26.87 -20.90 -5.70
C ASN A 419 25.35 -20.94 -5.91
N MET A 420 24.88 -21.57 -6.98
CA MET A 420 23.45 -21.79 -7.20
C MET A 420 22.92 -22.77 -6.16
N ALA A 421 21.80 -22.42 -5.52
CA ALA A 421 21.10 -23.27 -4.56
C ALA A 421 19.61 -23.26 -4.92
N ASP A 422 19.01 -24.45 -4.91
CA ASP A 422 17.59 -24.63 -5.20
C ASP A 422 16.72 -23.95 -4.13
N GLY A 423 15.53 -23.52 -4.55
CA GLY A 423 14.49 -23.00 -3.67
C GLY A 423 14.30 -21.49 -3.73
N PHE A 424 13.31 -21.05 -2.95
CA PHE A 424 12.91 -19.64 -2.88
C PHE A 424 13.82 -18.82 -1.98
N ARG A 425 13.92 -17.53 -2.30
CA ARG A 425 14.53 -16.55 -1.42
C ARG A 425 13.51 -16.09 -0.38
N ALA A 426 13.87 -16.16 0.91
CA ALA A 426 13.06 -15.58 1.98
C ALA A 426 12.89 -14.06 1.79
N ILE A 427 11.68 -13.56 2.04
CA ILE A 427 11.31 -12.16 1.87
C ILE A 427 10.94 -11.57 3.23
N PRO A 428 11.71 -10.61 3.76
CA PRO A 428 11.30 -9.92 4.98
C PRO A 428 10.02 -9.12 4.72
N ALA A 429 9.15 -9.03 5.74
CA ALA A 429 7.94 -8.24 5.65
C ALA A 429 8.30 -6.75 5.43
N LEU A 430 7.76 -6.17 4.37
CA LEU A 430 7.74 -4.74 4.11
C LEU A 430 6.81 -4.02 5.10
N PHE A 431 5.68 -4.64 5.41
CA PHE A 431 4.61 -4.09 6.25
C PHE A 431 3.82 -5.22 6.91
N GLY A 432 3.33 -5.03 8.13
CA GLY A 432 2.37 -5.95 8.73
C GLY A 432 1.31 -5.31 9.63
N ALA A 433 0.21 -6.05 9.76
CA ALA A 433 -0.86 -5.87 10.73
C ALA A 433 -1.30 -7.26 11.20
N ALA A 434 -0.48 -7.87 12.05
CA ALA A 434 -0.68 -9.25 12.47
C ALA A 434 -1.95 -9.42 13.33
N PRO A 435 -2.65 -10.57 13.25
CA PRO A 435 -2.44 -11.69 12.34
C PRO A 435 -3.17 -11.54 10.99
N LEU A 436 -3.66 -10.35 10.67
CA LEU A 436 -4.57 -10.11 9.54
C LEU A 436 -3.82 -9.99 8.21
N LEU A 437 -2.67 -9.32 8.22
CA LEU A 437 -1.94 -8.96 7.02
C LEU A 437 -0.44 -8.96 7.26
N SER A 438 0.31 -9.55 6.34
CA SER A 438 1.74 -9.29 6.17
C SER A 438 2.04 -9.15 4.68
N LEU A 439 2.83 -8.16 4.32
CA LEU A 439 3.19 -7.84 2.94
C LEU A 439 4.70 -7.85 2.82
N GLY A 440 5.23 -8.44 1.76
CA GLY A 440 6.66 -8.49 1.45
C GLY A 440 6.93 -8.32 -0.03
N GLY A 441 8.17 -7.97 -0.35
CA GLY A 441 8.57 -7.61 -1.70
C GLY A 441 8.36 -6.13 -1.94
N ALA A 442 8.00 -5.80 -3.18
CA ALA A 442 7.77 -4.47 -3.77
C ALA A 442 8.60 -4.30 -5.03
N THR A 443 7.98 -3.66 -6.00
CA THR A 443 8.67 -3.10 -7.16
C THR A 443 8.30 -1.62 -7.26
N VAL A 444 9.32 -0.75 -7.24
CA VAL A 444 9.11 0.70 -7.27
C VAL A 444 9.72 1.26 -8.55
N ALA A 445 8.90 1.94 -9.34
CA ALA A 445 9.33 2.69 -10.52
C ALA A 445 9.19 4.19 -10.25
N ILE A 446 10.25 4.96 -10.50
CA ILE A 446 10.23 6.42 -10.33
C ILE A 446 10.21 7.05 -11.73
N GLY A 447 9.00 7.34 -12.22
CA GLY A 447 8.77 8.01 -13.50
C GLY A 447 8.81 7.10 -14.74
N ALA A 448 8.20 7.60 -15.83
CA ALA A 448 8.11 6.87 -17.10
C ALA A 448 9.48 6.52 -17.69
N GLY A 449 9.68 5.23 -18.02
CA GLY A 449 10.86 4.72 -18.73
C GLY A 449 12.08 4.38 -17.86
N VAL A 450 11.97 4.45 -16.53
CA VAL A 450 13.02 3.98 -15.61
C VAL A 450 12.79 2.49 -15.32
N ASN A 451 13.88 1.70 -15.32
CA ASN A 451 13.81 0.30 -14.89
C ASN A 451 13.40 0.26 -13.41
N PRO A 452 12.30 -0.43 -13.06
CA PRO A 452 11.85 -0.51 -11.68
C PRO A 452 12.92 -1.13 -10.76
N ILE A 453 13.00 -0.64 -9.53
CA ILE A 453 13.78 -1.27 -8.47
C ILE A 453 12.94 -2.41 -7.89
N ASN A 454 13.44 -3.62 -8.02
CA ASN A 454 12.83 -4.82 -7.49
C ASN A 454 13.48 -5.17 -6.14
N PHE A 455 12.71 -5.14 -5.06
CA PHE A 455 13.20 -5.43 -3.72
C PHE A 455 13.21 -6.92 -3.39
N ALA A 456 12.50 -7.74 -4.16
CA ALA A 456 12.51 -9.19 -4.01
C ALA A 456 12.71 -9.92 -5.34
N PRO A 457 13.94 -9.87 -5.90
CA PRO A 457 14.26 -10.63 -7.10
C PRO A 457 14.36 -12.12 -6.82
N GLN A 458 13.69 -12.91 -7.67
CA GLN A 458 13.77 -14.37 -7.71
C GLN A 458 14.15 -14.81 -9.12
N ASP A 459 15.03 -15.81 -9.19
CA ASP A 459 15.41 -16.43 -10.45
C ASP A 459 14.72 -17.80 -10.55
N PHE A 460 14.31 -18.17 -11.76
CA PHE A 460 13.66 -19.46 -12.06
C PHE A 460 14.27 -20.09 -13.30
N THR A 461 14.43 -21.40 -13.28
CA THR A 461 14.60 -22.21 -14.49
C THR A 461 13.21 -22.59 -14.99
N ILE A 462 12.99 -22.46 -16.30
CA ILE A 462 11.68 -22.69 -16.93
C ILE A 462 11.75 -23.93 -17.79
N TYR A 463 10.82 -24.84 -17.54
CA TYR A 463 10.60 -26.02 -18.38
C TYR A 463 9.23 -25.97 -19.05
N GLY A 464 9.11 -26.57 -20.22
CA GLY A 464 7.82 -26.71 -20.90
C GLY A 464 7.89 -27.46 -22.24
N GLY A 465 6.77 -27.46 -22.95
CA GLY A 465 6.60 -28.22 -24.20
C GLY A 465 6.13 -29.66 -23.96
N THR A 466 6.25 -30.53 -24.96
CA THR A 466 5.76 -31.92 -24.88
C THR A 466 6.66 -32.88 -24.12
N ASP A 467 7.91 -32.49 -23.86
CA ASP A 467 8.95 -33.28 -23.19
C ASP A 467 9.53 -32.57 -21.95
N ASP A 468 8.85 -31.53 -21.46
CA ASP A 468 9.31 -30.65 -20.36
C ASP A 468 10.78 -30.22 -20.51
N ALA A 469 11.13 -29.76 -21.71
CA ALA A 469 12.48 -29.36 -22.05
C ALA A 469 12.85 -28.07 -21.29
N ASP A 470 14.13 -27.94 -20.95
CA ASP A 470 14.70 -26.70 -20.44
C ASP A 470 14.57 -25.60 -21.51
N LEU A 471 13.80 -24.57 -21.20
CA LEU A 471 13.56 -23.43 -22.07
C LEU A 471 14.52 -22.27 -21.75
N GLY A 472 15.22 -22.31 -20.61
CA GLY A 472 16.10 -21.26 -20.12
C GLY A 472 15.69 -20.74 -18.75
N THR A 473 16.14 -19.53 -18.42
CA THR A 473 15.88 -18.91 -17.12
C THR A 473 15.13 -17.60 -17.25
N ILE A 474 14.40 -17.23 -16.21
CA ILE A 474 13.82 -15.90 -16.05
C ILE A 474 14.25 -15.30 -14.72
N LYS A 475 14.19 -13.98 -14.68
CA LYS A 475 14.24 -13.22 -13.43
C LYS A 475 12.90 -12.53 -13.23
N ALA A 476 12.34 -12.66 -12.03
CA ALA A 476 11.07 -12.09 -11.67
C ALA A 476 11.18 -11.13 -10.48
N SER A 477 10.24 -10.19 -10.38
CA SER A 477 9.92 -9.52 -9.13
C SER A 477 8.86 -10.31 -8.40
N VAL A 478 9.07 -10.58 -7.12
CA VAL A 478 8.16 -11.35 -6.30
C VAL A 478 7.54 -10.45 -5.24
N ASN A 479 6.22 -10.53 -5.09
CA ASN A 479 5.49 -9.93 -4.00
C ASN A 479 4.78 -11.07 -3.24
N VAL A 480 4.89 -11.08 -1.92
CA VAL A 480 4.28 -12.11 -1.09
C VAL A 480 3.37 -11.43 -0.10
N ALA A 481 2.18 -11.99 0.09
CA ALA A 481 1.29 -11.56 1.13
C ALA A 481 0.85 -12.75 1.97
N ASN A 482 0.61 -12.51 3.24
CA ASN A 482 -0.20 -13.39 4.06
C ASN A 482 -1.46 -12.62 4.45
N LEU A 483 -2.62 -13.09 4.01
CA LEU A 483 -3.92 -12.48 4.27
C LEU A 483 -4.77 -13.44 5.08
N LEU A 484 -5.05 -13.11 6.35
CA LEU A 484 -5.83 -13.95 7.27
C LEU A 484 -5.30 -15.39 7.39
N GLY A 485 -3.98 -15.57 7.32
CA GLY A 485 -3.34 -16.89 7.35
C GLY A 485 -3.21 -17.57 5.98
N MET A 486 -3.74 -16.97 4.91
CA MET A 486 -3.65 -17.49 3.53
C MET A 486 -2.41 -16.92 2.85
N ALA A 487 -1.58 -17.78 2.27
CA ALA A 487 -0.37 -17.38 1.56
C ALA A 487 -0.70 -16.96 0.13
N ASN A 488 -0.19 -15.81 -0.29
CA ASN A 488 -0.26 -15.30 -1.65
C ASN A 488 1.14 -15.08 -2.19
N THR A 489 1.40 -15.50 -3.43
CA THR A 489 2.64 -15.14 -4.12
C THR A 489 2.32 -14.66 -5.52
N GLU A 490 2.68 -13.41 -5.77
CA GLU A 490 2.73 -12.83 -7.09
C GLU A 490 4.18 -12.83 -7.58
N PHE A 491 4.39 -13.12 -8.86
CA PHE A 491 5.60 -12.73 -9.53
C PHE A 491 5.37 -12.16 -10.94
N THR A 492 6.16 -11.15 -11.29
CA THR A 492 6.15 -10.51 -12.61
C THR A 492 7.46 -10.81 -13.34
N VAL A 493 7.38 -11.28 -14.59
CA VAL A 493 8.56 -11.60 -15.40
C VAL A 493 9.31 -10.31 -15.81
N GLN A 494 10.54 -10.12 -15.31
CA GLN A 494 11.33 -8.90 -15.55
C GLN A 494 12.32 -9.06 -16.72
N SER A 495 12.93 -10.24 -16.83
CA SER A 495 13.84 -10.58 -17.93
C SER A 495 13.86 -12.07 -18.20
N ILE A 496 14.24 -12.42 -19.43
CA ILE A 496 14.32 -13.79 -19.92
C ILE A 496 15.73 -14.06 -20.46
N THR A 497 16.21 -15.29 -20.30
CA THR A 497 17.47 -15.79 -20.88
C THR A 497 17.19 -17.18 -21.45
N PRO A 498 16.94 -17.32 -22.76
CA PRO A 498 16.70 -18.61 -23.39
C PRO A 498 17.88 -19.57 -23.25
N ALA A 499 17.57 -20.86 -23.15
CA ALA A 499 18.57 -21.91 -23.30
C ALA A 499 19.12 -21.95 -24.74
N ASP A 500 20.28 -22.57 -24.91
CA ASP A 500 20.94 -22.67 -26.21
C ASP A 500 20.04 -23.36 -27.25
N GLY A 501 19.69 -22.62 -28.31
CA GLY A 501 18.84 -23.13 -29.40
C GLY A 501 17.33 -23.03 -29.13
N VAL A 502 16.92 -22.40 -28.03
CA VAL A 502 15.53 -22.07 -27.71
C VAL A 502 15.21 -20.64 -28.13
N GLU A 503 14.03 -20.39 -28.70
CA GLU A 503 13.57 -19.05 -29.06
C GLU A 503 12.93 -18.36 -27.85
N ASP A 504 13.19 -17.05 -27.67
CA ASP A 504 12.59 -16.21 -26.61
C ASP A 504 11.07 -16.35 -26.50
N ALA A 505 10.38 -16.57 -27.63
CA ALA A 505 8.92 -16.67 -27.68
C ALA A 505 8.35 -17.93 -27.00
N LEU A 506 9.22 -18.89 -26.64
CA LEU A 506 8.82 -20.09 -25.89
C LEU A 506 8.85 -19.84 -24.37
N LEU A 507 9.57 -18.82 -23.90
CA LEU A 507 9.56 -18.43 -22.49
C LEU A 507 8.34 -17.53 -22.18
N PRO A 508 7.95 -17.43 -20.90
CA PRO A 508 6.94 -16.46 -20.46
C PRO A 508 7.25 -15.05 -20.97
N VAL A 509 6.23 -14.36 -21.47
CA VAL A 509 6.38 -12.99 -21.99
C VAL A 509 6.82 -12.04 -20.87
N LYS A 510 7.81 -11.18 -21.14
CA LYS A 510 8.23 -10.15 -20.19
C LYS A 510 7.05 -9.25 -19.81
N GLY A 511 6.87 -9.01 -18.52
CA GLY A 511 5.76 -8.27 -17.93
C GLY A 511 4.56 -9.14 -17.56
N THR A 512 4.55 -10.43 -17.90
CA THR A 512 3.48 -11.35 -17.46
C THR A 512 3.49 -11.44 -15.95
N VAL A 513 2.30 -11.29 -15.36
CA VAL A 513 2.03 -11.44 -13.93
C VAL A 513 1.42 -12.81 -13.70
N TYR A 514 1.97 -13.52 -12.73
CA TYR A 514 1.42 -14.75 -12.18
C TYR A 514 1.14 -14.50 -10.70
N ASP A 515 -0.05 -14.81 -10.25
CA ASP A 515 -0.45 -14.73 -8.85
C ASP A 515 -1.14 -16.02 -8.42
N VAL A 516 -0.77 -16.50 -7.25
CA VAL A 516 -1.41 -17.65 -6.62
C VAL A 516 -1.76 -17.30 -5.18
N LEU A 517 -3.06 -17.31 -4.89
CA LEU A 517 -3.59 -17.25 -3.53
C LEU A 517 -3.99 -18.63 -3.06
N ASN A 518 -3.36 -19.10 -1.98
CA ASN A 518 -3.61 -20.40 -1.38
C ASN A 518 -4.54 -20.29 -0.17
N PHE A 519 -5.77 -20.77 -0.31
CA PHE A 519 -6.75 -20.85 0.79
C PHE A 519 -6.54 -22.08 1.68
N GLY A 520 -5.66 -23.00 1.28
CA GLY A 520 -5.45 -24.29 1.94
C GLY A 520 -6.49 -25.35 1.54
N GLY A 521 -6.26 -26.59 1.98
CA GLY A 521 -7.20 -27.71 1.75
C GLY A 521 -7.44 -28.05 0.26
N GLY A 522 -6.50 -27.70 -0.62
CA GLY A 522 -6.60 -27.90 -2.07
C GLY A 522 -7.41 -26.82 -2.81
N TRP A 523 -7.64 -25.66 -2.17
CA TRP A 523 -8.26 -24.49 -2.78
C TRP A 523 -7.19 -23.44 -3.09
N GLN A 524 -7.08 -23.04 -4.35
CA GLN A 524 -6.15 -22.00 -4.81
C GLN A 524 -6.86 -21.11 -5.83
N ASN A 525 -6.62 -19.81 -5.79
CA ASN A 525 -6.95 -18.91 -6.89
C ASN A 525 -5.68 -18.64 -7.68
N ILE A 526 -5.75 -18.81 -8.99
CA ILE A 526 -4.62 -18.63 -9.90
C ILE A 526 -5.00 -17.54 -10.88
N TYR A 527 -4.31 -16.41 -10.80
CA TYR A 527 -4.47 -15.28 -11.69
C TYR A 527 -3.23 -15.15 -12.59
N ILE A 528 -3.44 -15.03 -13.89
CA ILE A 528 -2.38 -14.85 -14.90
C ILE A 528 -2.79 -13.72 -15.83
N ALA A 529 -1.94 -12.71 -15.94
CA ALA A 529 -2.17 -11.58 -16.82
C ALA A 529 -0.96 -11.31 -17.72
N THR A 530 -1.20 -11.21 -19.03
CA THR A 530 -0.17 -10.83 -20.00
C THR A 530 -0.27 -9.34 -20.32
N PRO A 531 0.88 -8.66 -20.52
CA PRO A 531 0.89 -7.21 -20.74
C PRO A 531 0.45 -6.83 -22.15
N GLY A 532 0.00 -5.59 -22.32
CA GLY A 532 -0.31 -4.97 -23.61
C GLY A 532 -1.81 -4.78 -23.86
N GLU A 533 -2.13 -4.12 -24.98
CA GLU A 533 -3.51 -3.82 -25.41
C GLU A 533 -4.30 -5.10 -25.71
N ASP A 534 -3.65 -6.10 -26.29
CA ASP A 534 -4.19 -7.44 -26.52
C ASP A 534 -3.87 -8.42 -25.38
N GLY A 535 -3.48 -7.90 -24.20
CA GLY A 535 -3.18 -8.68 -23.01
C GLY A 535 -4.37 -9.53 -22.59
N THR A 536 -4.11 -10.75 -22.14
CA THR A 536 -5.12 -11.71 -21.69
C THR A 536 -5.09 -11.84 -20.19
N ILE A 537 -6.26 -11.86 -19.56
CA ILE A 537 -6.43 -12.18 -18.15
C ILE A 537 -7.06 -13.57 -18.06
N THR A 538 -6.44 -14.45 -17.29
CA THR A 538 -7.02 -15.72 -16.86
C THR A 538 -7.08 -15.73 -15.35
N ASP A 539 -8.24 -16.02 -14.80
CA ASP A 539 -8.43 -16.21 -13.37
C ASP A 539 -9.14 -17.55 -13.16
N THR A 540 -8.52 -18.46 -12.42
CA THR A 540 -9.03 -19.79 -12.16
C THR A 540 -9.03 -20.09 -10.67
N LEU A 541 -10.22 -20.34 -10.11
CA LEU A 541 -10.36 -20.95 -8.79
C LEU A 541 -10.21 -22.48 -8.93
N VAL A 542 -9.07 -22.99 -8.49
CA VAL A 542 -8.77 -24.41 -8.35
C VAL A 542 -9.43 -24.92 -7.08
N THR A 543 -10.15 -26.04 -7.21
CA THR A 543 -10.81 -26.69 -6.07
C THR A 543 -10.57 -28.20 -6.11
N PRO A 544 -10.74 -28.93 -4.99
CA PRO A 544 -10.66 -30.38 -4.98
C PRO A 544 -11.69 -31.09 -5.87
N PHE A 545 -12.71 -30.37 -6.36
CA PHE A 545 -13.82 -30.91 -7.15
C PHE A 545 -13.76 -30.49 -8.63
N GLY A 546 -12.75 -29.70 -9.01
CA GLY A 546 -12.59 -29.16 -10.35
C GLY A 546 -12.38 -27.64 -10.36
N ASN A 547 -11.94 -27.13 -11.51
CA ASN A 547 -11.57 -25.72 -11.66
C ASN A 547 -12.76 -24.89 -12.12
N ILE A 548 -12.84 -23.65 -11.63
CA ILE A 548 -13.86 -22.66 -11.98
C ILE A 548 -13.15 -21.46 -12.61
N ASP A 549 -13.56 -21.08 -13.82
CA ASP A 549 -13.06 -19.89 -14.50
C ASP A 549 -13.76 -18.64 -13.96
N LEU A 550 -12.97 -17.71 -13.40
CA LEU A 550 -13.37 -16.42 -12.87
C LEU A 550 -12.95 -15.25 -13.77
N SER A 551 -12.34 -15.51 -14.94
CA SER A 551 -11.76 -14.48 -15.80
C SER A 551 -12.76 -13.39 -16.20
N SER A 552 -14.04 -13.73 -16.36
CA SER A 552 -15.08 -12.74 -16.67
C SER A 552 -15.41 -11.79 -15.53
N LEU A 553 -15.11 -12.16 -14.28
CA LEU A 553 -15.36 -11.33 -13.10
C LEU A 553 -14.29 -10.23 -12.96
N PHE A 554 -13.04 -10.54 -13.35
CA PHE A 554 -11.89 -9.66 -13.19
C PHE A 554 -11.27 -9.19 -14.51
N GLY A 555 -11.94 -9.43 -15.63
CA GLY A 555 -11.45 -9.04 -16.97
C GLY A 555 -11.29 -7.54 -17.20
N ILE A 556 -11.77 -6.70 -16.27
CA ILE A 556 -11.58 -5.24 -16.28
C ILE A 556 -10.23 -4.81 -15.71
N PHE A 557 -9.53 -5.70 -15.00
CA PHE A 557 -8.27 -5.39 -14.32
C PHE A 557 -7.15 -6.29 -14.82
N ASN A 558 -6.16 -5.69 -15.49
CA ASN A 558 -4.95 -6.37 -15.94
C ASN A 558 -3.76 -5.93 -15.08
N ALA A 559 -3.35 -6.77 -14.13
CA ALA A 559 -2.24 -6.46 -13.22
C ALA A 559 -0.88 -6.29 -13.93
N ALA A 560 -0.75 -6.77 -15.17
CA ALA A 560 0.45 -6.62 -15.99
C ALA A 560 0.53 -5.25 -16.67
N ASN A 561 -0.55 -4.45 -16.63
CA ASN A 561 -0.59 -3.09 -17.16
C ASN A 561 -0.46 -2.06 -16.01
N PRO A 562 0.01 -0.84 -16.31
CA PRO A 562 -0.04 0.27 -15.36
C PRO A 562 -1.47 0.57 -14.89
N LEU A 563 -1.59 1.10 -13.67
CA LEU A 563 -2.86 1.57 -13.11
C LEU A 563 -3.19 2.95 -13.67
N ASP A 564 -4.45 3.16 -14.05
CA ASP A 564 -4.97 4.46 -14.48
C ASP A 564 -5.76 5.12 -13.32
N PRO A 565 -5.29 6.25 -12.76
CA PRO A 565 -6.04 6.97 -11.74
C PRO A 565 -7.44 7.43 -12.22
N GLY A 566 -7.62 7.63 -13.53
CA GLY A 566 -8.88 8.06 -14.15
C GLY A 566 -10.04 7.07 -14.03
N ASP A 567 -9.73 5.78 -13.89
CA ASP A 567 -10.76 4.72 -13.80
C ASP A 567 -11.70 4.92 -12.60
N ALA A 568 -11.18 5.46 -11.49
CA ALA A 568 -11.96 5.77 -10.29
C ALA A 568 -13.02 6.86 -10.52
N PHE A 569 -12.78 7.79 -11.45
CA PHE A 569 -13.65 8.95 -11.67
C PHE A 569 -14.64 8.76 -12.83
N THR A 570 -14.51 7.68 -13.60
CA THR A 570 -15.36 7.40 -14.76
C THR A 570 -16.83 7.36 -14.37
N GLY A 571 -17.62 8.32 -14.88
CA GLY A 571 -19.07 8.44 -14.64
C GLY A 571 -19.48 9.18 -13.35
N LEU A 572 -18.52 9.70 -12.58
CA LEU A 572 -18.79 10.37 -11.29
C LEU A 572 -19.70 11.59 -11.45
N ASP A 573 -19.41 12.47 -12.40
CA ASP A 573 -20.19 13.70 -12.64
C ASP A 573 -21.65 13.40 -13.04
N ASP A 574 -21.86 12.34 -13.84
CA ASP A 574 -23.20 11.87 -14.21
C ASP A 574 -23.98 11.38 -12.99
N ALA A 575 -23.33 10.61 -12.10
CA ALA A 575 -23.94 10.13 -10.87
C ALA A 575 -24.27 11.27 -9.90
N MET A 576 -23.35 12.22 -9.69
CA MET A 576 -23.57 13.38 -8.83
C MET A 576 -24.66 14.31 -9.36
N SER A 577 -24.77 14.48 -10.68
CA SER A 577 -25.84 15.30 -11.28
C SER A 577 -27.22 14.66 -11.14
N THR A 578 -27.30 13.32 -11.17
CA THR A 578 -28.54 12.55 -11.02
C THR A 578 -29.01 12.53 -9.56
N ALA A 579 -28.08 12.43 -8.60
CA ALA A 579 -28.34 12.47 -7.17
C ALA A 579 -28.96 13.78 -6.66
N ALA A 580 -28.80 14.89 -7.40
CA ALA A 580 -29.47 16.16 -7.11
C ALA A 580 -31.01 16.09 -7.27
N GLY A 581 -31.54 14.99 -7.82
CA GLY A 581 -32.97 14.68 -7.92
C GLY A 581 -33.56 13.98 -6.69
N SER A 582 -33.71 14.70 -5.57
CA SER A 582 -34.61 14.43 -4.41
C SER A 582 -35.07 12.99 -4.11
N PHE A 583 -34.17 12.01 -3.97
CA PHE A 583 -34.51 10.72 -3.35
C PHE A 583 -33.76 10.55 -2.02
N ASP A 584 -34.53 10.37 -0.95
CA ASP A 584 -34.10 10.11 0.41
C ASP A 584 -34.52 8.67 0.77
N LEU A 585 -33.54 7.82 1.06
CA LEU A 585 -33.77 6.41 1.40
C LEU A 585 -34.57 6.26 2.71
N PHE A 586 -34.60 7.28 3.57
CA PHE A 586 -35.32 7.25 4.86
C PHE A 586 -36.60 8.09 4.85
N ASP A 587 -36.92 8.77 3.76
CA ASP A 587 -38.23 9.38 3.51
C ASP A 587 -39.05 8.49 2.56
N PRO A 588 -40.04 7.74 3.06
CA PRO A 588 -40.90 6.92 2.22
C PRO A 588 -41.66 7.72 1.16
N SER A 589 -41.76 9.05 1.31
CA SER A 589 -42.43 9.92 0.34
C SER A 589 -41.59 10.20 -0.91
N SER A 590 -40.27 9.99 -0.86
CA SER A 590 -39.41 10.05 -2.04
C SER A 590 -39.27 8.72 -2.78
N TRP A 591 -39.89 7.64 -2.29
CA TRP A 591 -39.91 6.34 -2.96
C TRP A 591 -41.00 6.21 -4.06
N PHE A 592 -41.86 7.22 -4.22
CA PHE A 592 -43.03 7.19 -5.11
C PHE A 592 -43.05 8.28 -6.17
#